data_AF-A0A290Q7J3-F1
#
_entry.id   AF-A0A290Q7J3-F1
#
_cell.length_a   1.000
_cell.length_b   1.000
_cell.length_c   1.000
_cell.angle_alpha   90.00
_cell.angle_beta   90.00
_cell.angle_gamma   90.00
#
_symmetry.space_group_name_H-M   'P 1'
#
loop_
_entity.id
_entity.type
_entity.pdbx_description
1 polymer ?
#
loop_
_entity_poly.entity_id
_entity_poly.type
_entity_poly.pdbx_seq_one_letter_code
_entity_poly.pdbx_strand_id
1 'polypeptide(L)'
;MGCTIDHLRSDLEIRIIQEFKDVRGKRHRTGESGILRTLDLDWKAQQIVLTWDRDGRREEMAFALSAKDGPCNGKMRDYFDAGEYRPVPRPSAKEKAAVQWTQMPEPSAQVIRDPEQWGAAIARIGSLAARHRFQEANDQIAAVTRESGPTAWRYKQMADDLGGLAVSAAPFDREIYAWLRDRAIDFLHSWGSCATSGGEGAALAVEIDAWKRRFAQIDS
;
A
#
# COMPACT_ATOMS: atom_id res chain seq x y z
N MET A 1 -10.35 -2.41 6.92
CA MET A 1 -11.39 -2.71 7.93
C MET A 1 -10.79 -3.70 8.91
N GLY A 2 -10.81 -3.41 10.21
CA GLY A 2 -10.33 -4.36 11.22
C GLY A 2 -11.37 -5.45 11.44
N CYS A 3 -10.93 -6.72 11.51
CA CYS A 3 -11.81 -7.81 11.90
C CYS A 3 -12.06 -7.72 13.42
N THR A 4 -13.33 -7.78 13.81
CA THR A 4 -13.73 -7.95 15.21
C THR A 4 -14.26 -9.37 15.34
N ILE A 5 -13.77 -10.12 16.32
CA ILE A 5 -14.26 -11.47 16.65
C ILE A 5 -14.77 -11.41 18.08
N ASP A 6 -16.07 -11.64 18.27
CA ASP A 6 -16.80 -11.38 19.52
C ASP A 6 -16.57 -9.95 20.06
N HIS A 7 -15.81 -9.81 21.15
CA HIS A 7 -15.43 -8.54 21.78
C HIS A 7 -13.97 -8.15 21.52
N LEU A 8 -13.22 -9.00 20.84
CA LEU A 8 -11.81 -8.77 20.57
C LEU A 8 -11.67 -7.95 19.29
N ARG A 9 -10.86 -6.89 19.39
CA ARG A 9 -10.45 -6.03 18.27
C ARG A 9 -8.95 -5.75 18.37
N SER A 10 -8.34 -5.40 17.25
CA SER A 10 -6.94 -4.99 17.23
C SER A 10 -6.66 -3.86 18.20
N ASP A 11 -5.43 -3.85 18.71
CA ASP A 11 -4.87 -2.89 19.65
C ASP A 11 -5.54 -2.89 21.04
N LEU A 12 -6.25 -3.96 21.42
CA LEU A 12 -6.66 -4.19 22.81
C LEU A 12 -5.59 -4.93 23.59
N GLU A 13 -5.37 -4.54 24.83
CA GLU A 13 -4.76 -5.41 25.82
C GLU A 13 -5.74 -6.54 26.12
N ILE A 14 -5.30 -7.79 25.96
CA ILE A 14 -6.09 -8.97 26.28
C ILE A 14 -5.40 -9.74 27.40
N ARG A 15 -6.20 -10.32 28.30
CA ARG A 15 -5.74 -11.21 29.36
C ARG A 15 -6.44 -12.56 29.23
N ILE A 16 -5.66 -13.62 29.34
CA ILE A 16 -6.19 -14.98 29.34
C ILE A 16 -6.78 -15.28 30.72
N ILE A 17 -8.08 -15.56 30.77
CA ILE A 17 -8.79 -15.87 32.01
C ILE A 17 -8.98 -17.38 32.20
N GLN A 18 -8.92 -18.17 31.13
CA GLN A 18 -8.98 -19.62 31.18
C GLN A 18 -7.85 -20.24 30.35
N GLU A 19 -7.16 -21.24 30.92
CA GLU A 19 -6.08 -21.95 30.24
C GLU A 19 -6.61 -22.74 29.03
N PHE A 20 -5.86 -22.71 27.92
CA PHE A 20 -6.17 -23.48 26.72
C PHE A 20 -4.90 -23.93 25.98
N LYS A 21 -5.10 -24.78 24.97
CA LYS A 21 -4.07 -25.20 24.03
C LYS A 21 -4.52 -24.81 22.62
N ASP A 22 -3.66 -24.13 21.88
CA ASP A 22 -3.96 -23.72 20.50
C ASP A 22 -3.84 -24.92 19.53
N VAL A 23 -4.23 -24.72 18.26
CA VAL A 23 -4.15 -25.80 17.25
C VAL A 23 -2.71 -26.21 16.90
N ARG A 24 -1.72 -25.37 17.25
CA ARG A 24 -0.29 -25.65 17.06
C ARG A 24 0.31 -26.37 18.27
N GLY A 25 -0.51 -26.65 19.28
CA GLY A 25 -0.15 -27.35 20.48
C GLY A 25 0.54 -26.51 21.54
N LYS A 26 0.59 -25.19 21.38
CA LYS A 26 1.10 -24.26 22.37
C LYS A 26 0.06 -24.07 23.47
N ARG A 27 0.49 -24.20 24.72
CA ARG A 27 -0.37 -23.99 25.89
C ARG A 27 -0.26 -22.54 26.36
N HIS A 28 -1.42 -21.95 26.62
CA HIS A 28 -1.58 -20.58 27.08
C HIS A 28 -2.26 -20.57 28.44
N ARG A 29 -1.64 -19.92 29.43
CA ARG A 29 -2.04 -20.00 30.83
C ARG A 29 -2.89 -18.82 31.27
N THR A 30 -3.76 -19.06 32.24
CA THR A 30 -4.49 -17.99 32.94
C THR A 30 -3.51 -16.97 33.52
N GLY A 31 -3.81 -15.69 33.32
CA GLY A 31 -2.99 -14.55 33.76
C GLY A 31 -2.01 -14.05 32.70
N GLU A 32 -1.76 -14.79 31.61
CA GLU A 32 -0.98 -14.26 30.48
C GLU A 32 -1.71 -13.06 29.87
N SER A 33 -0.96 -11.99 29.59
CA SER A 33 -1.49 -10.77 28.99
C SER A 33 -0.60 -10.32 27.84
N GLY A 34 -1.19 -9.58 26.92
CA GLY A 34 -0.49 -9.04 25.78
C GLY A 34 -1.39 -8.12 24.95
N ILE A 35 -0.80 -7.37 24.03
CA ILE A 35 -1.59 -6.48 23.16
C ILE A 35 -1.90 -7.21 21.87
N LEU A 36 -3.19 -7.42 21.61
CA LEU A 36 -3.67 -8.00 20.37
C LEU A 36 -3.39 -7.05 19.21
N ARG A 37 -2.77 -7.52 18.14
CA ARG A 37 -2.43 -6.70 16.97
C ARG A 37 -3.29 -7.03 15.77
N THR A 38 -3.39 -8.30 15.45
CA THR A 38 -4.19 -8.75 14.30
C THR A 38 -5.14 -9.85 14.74
N LEU A 39 -6.31 -9.80 14.14
CA LEU A 39 -7.29 -10.87 14.16
C LEU A 39 -7.64 -11.13 12.71
N ASP A 40 -7.57 -12.39 12.30
CA ASP A 40 -7.91 -12.79 10.95
C ASP A 40 -8.61 -14.15 10.94
N LEU A 41 -9.31 -14.41 9.83
CA LEU A 41 -9.94 -15.67 9.53
C LEU A 41 -9.21 -16.29 8.34
N ASP A 42 -8.40 -17.31 8.61
CA ASP A 42 -7.85 -18.15 7.55
C ASP A 42 -8.96 -19.09 7.06
N TRP A 43 -9.66 -18.65 6.01
CA TRP A 43 -10.75 -19.42 5.39
C TRP A 43 -10.26 -20.74 4.77
N LYS A 44 -9.00 -20.83 4.35
CA LYS A 44 -8.45 -22.05 3.76
C LYS A 44 -8.21 -23.10 4.84
N ALA A 45 -7.63 -22.68 5.97
CA ALA A 45 -7.40 -23.56 7.12
C ALA A 45 -8.62 -23.71 8.04
N GLN A 46 -9.68 -22.91 7.84
CA GLN A 46 -10.84 -22.79 8.73
C GLN A 46 -10.42 -22.43 10.17
N GLN A 47 -9.54 -21.43 10.31
CA GLN A 47 -8.97 -21.03 11.59
C GLN A 47 -9.17 -19.54 11.88
N ILE A 48 -9.35 -19.22 13.15
CA ILE A 48 -9.17 -17.88 13.70
C ILE A 48 -7.69 -17.73 14.05
N VAL A 49 -7.04 -16.72 13.53
CA VAL A 49 -5.63 -16.41 13.81
C VAL A 49 -5.55 -15.09 14.56
N LEU A 50 -4.98 -15.13 15.77
CA LEU A 50 -4.71 -13.95 16.59
C LEU A 50 -3.20 -13.75 16.68
N THR A 51 -2.72 -12.55 16.38
CA THR A 51 -1.32 -12.18 16.67
C THR A 51 -1.31 -11.15 17.79
N TRP A 52 -0.52 -11.38 18.83
CA TRP A 52 -0.39 -10.47 19.98
C TRP A 52 1.07 -10.18 20.33
N ASP A 53 1.34 -9.09 21.06
CA ASP A 53 2.64 -8.79 21.67
C ASP A 53 2.58 -9.18 23.14
N ARG A 54 3.45 -10.11 23.55
CA ARG A 54 3.65 -10.48 24.94
C ARG A 54 5.13 -10.35 25.27
N ASP A 55 5.46 -9.64 26.34
CA ASP A 55 6.85 -9.45 26.81
C ASP A 55 7.82 -8.98 25.70
N GLY A 56 7.33 -8.08 24.83
CA GLY A 56 8.09 -7.55 23.70
C GLY A 56 8.27 -8.53 22.52
N ARG A 57 7.61 -9.69 22.55
CA ARG A 57 7.64 -10.69 21.48
C ARG A 57 6.30 -10.80 20.78
N ARG A 58 6.35 -10.80 19.45
CA ARG A 58 5.23 -11.11 18.56
C ARG A 58 4.98 -12.61 18.61
N GLU A 59 3.82 -13.01 19.09
CA GLU A 59 3.39 -14.41 19.09
C GLU A 59 2.05 -14.54 18.36
N GLU A 60 1.80 -15.73 17.83
CA GLU A 60 0.56 -16.07 17.13
C GLU A 60 -0.14 -17.22 17.84
N MET A 61 -1.47 -17.12 17.95
CA MET A 61 -2.37 -18.18 18.38
C MET A 61 -3.32 -18.50 17.25
N ALA A 62 -3.62 -19.78 17.06
CA ALA A 62 -4.58 -20.21 16.06
C ALA A 62 -5.62 -21.15 16.68
N PHE A 63 -6.87 -20.97 16.29
CA PHE A 63 -8.03 -21.72 16.79
C PHE A 63 -8.82 -22.26 15.62
N ALA A 64 -9.21 -23.53 15.64
CA ALA A 64 -10.10 -24.05 14.61
C ALA A 64 -11.50 -23.45 14.79
N LEU A 65 -12.12 -22.99 13.69
CA LEU A 65 -13.50 -22.50 13.71
C LEU A 65 -14.49 -23.60 14.19
N SER A 66 -14.15 -24.86 13.94
CA SER A 66 -14.92 -26.04 14.34
C SER A 66 -14.51 -26.64 15.69
N ALA A 67 -13.62 -25.99 16.45
CA ALA A 67 -13.18 -26.49 17.74
C ALA A 67 -14.35 -26.67 18.71
N LYS A 68 -14.50 -27.89 19.24
CA LYS A 68 -15.53 -28.21 20.25
C LYS A 68 -15.13 -27.69 21.63
N ASP A 69 -13.83 -27.77 21.91
CA ASP A 69 -13.18 -27.37 23.16
C ASP A 69 -12.17 -26.25 22.90
N GLY A 70 -12.01 -25.34 23.86
CA GLY A 70 -11.12 -24.18 23.73
C GLY A 70 -11.78 -22.95 23.10
N PRO A 71 -10.99 -21.89 22.84
CA PRO A 71 -11.48 -20.67 22.21
C PRO A 71 -11.96 -20.94 20.78
N CYS A 72 -13.17 -20.46 20.45
CA CYS A 72 -13.73 -20.49 19.11
C CYS A 72 -14.72 -19.33 18.92
N ASN A 73 -15.24 -19.16 17.71
CA ASN A 73 -16.20 -18.08 17.42
C ASN A 73 -17.43 -18.19 18.35
N GLY A 74 -17.77 -17.12 19.07
CA GLY A 74 -18.85 -17.08 20.05
C GLY A 74 -18.46 -17.52 21.46
N LYS A 75 -17.25 -18.08 21.66
CA LYS A 75 -16.72 -18.48 22.98
C LYS A 75 -15.49 -17.68 23.40
N MET A 76 -15.06 -16.67 22.64
CA MET A 76 -13.83 -15.95 22.98
C MET A 76 -13.91 -15.25 24.34
N ARG A 77 -15.11 -14.84 24.77
CA ARG A 77 -15.35 -14.22 26.09
C ARG A 77 -15.05 -15.12 27.27
N ASP A 78 -15.10 -16.43 27.10
CA ASP A 78 -14.84 -17.39 28.18
C ASP A 78 -13.33 -17.54 28.45
N TYR A 79 -12.50 -17.20 27.46
CA TYR A 79 -11.04 -17.38 27.52
C TYR A 79 -10.27 -16.07 27.59
N PHE A 80 -10.85 -14.97 27.09
CA PHE A 80 -10.18 -13.68 27.00
C PHE A 80 -10.99 -12.58 27.68
N ASP A 81 -10.33 -11.88 28.59
CA ASP A 81 -10.77 -10.58 29.10
C ASP A 81 -10.14 -9.46 28.27
N ALA A 82 -10.97 -8.50 27.85
CA ALA A 82 -10.57 -7.39 26.99
C ALA A 82 -10.37 -6.14 27.85
N GLY A 83 -9.13 -5.71 27.98
CA GLY A 83 -8.72 -4.55 28.75
C GLY A 83 -8.67 -3.26 27.93
N GLU A 84 -7.70 -2.42 28.27
CA GLU A 84 -7.54 -1.08 27.71
C GLU A 84 -7.13 -1.12 26.22
N TYR A 85 -7.62 -0.15 25.45
CA TYR A 85 -7.16 0.08 24.09
C TYR A 85 -5.79 0.74 24.10
N ARG A 86 -4.78 0.02 23.62
CA ARG A 86 -3.37 0.46 23.51
C ARG A 86 -2.95 0.51 22.04
N PRO A 87 -3.22 1.62 21.33
CA PRO A 87 -2.83 1.75 19.93
C PRO A 87 -1.31 1.65 19.80
N VAL A 88 -0.82 0.82 18.88
CA VAL A 88 0.55 1.00 18.38
C VAL A 88 0.58 2.29 17.59
N PRO A 89 1.64 3.10 17.70
CA PRO A 89 1.95 4.10 16.68
C PRO A 89 1.98 3.41 15.31
N ARG A 90 0.92 3.62 14.51
CA ARG A 90 0.93 3.18 13.12
C ARG A 90 1.82 4.16 12.37
N PRO A 91 2.75 3.68 11.53
CA PRO A 91 3.51 4.59 10.70
C PRO A 91 2.53 5.43 9.89
N SER A 92 2.69 6.73 9.99
CA SER A 92 1.98 7.73 9.20
C SER A 92 2.16 7.47 7.72
N ALA A 93 1.29 8.03 6.88
CA ALA A 93 1.44 7.94 5.43
C ALA A 93 2.82 8.44 4.97
N LYS A 94 3.35 9.46 5.65
CA LYS A 94 4.71 9.98 5.45
C LYS A 94 5.79 8.95 5.78
N GLU A 95 5.71 8.27 6.92
CA GLU A 95 6.69 7.24 7.28
C GLU A 95 6.64 6.04 6.33
N LYS A 96 5.45 5.61 5.93
CA LYS A 96 5.29 4.53 4.94
C LYS A 96 5.88 4.91 3.59
N ALA A 97 5.58 6.12 3.12
CA ALA A 97 6.16 6.62 1.87
C ALA A 97 7.68 6.75 1.98
N ALA A 98 8.19 7.29 3.09
CA ALA A 98 9.63 7.38 3.32
C ALA A 98 10.32 6.01 3.24
N VAL A 99 9.74 4.97 3.86
CA VAL A 99 10.27 3.60 3.74
C VAL A 99 10.23 3.13 2.28
N GLN A 100 9.10 3.28 1.59
CA GLN A 100 8.97 2.86 0.19
C GLN A 100 9.99 3.53 -0.72
N TRP A 101 10.13 4.86 -0.63
CA TRP A 101 11.02 5.65 -1.49
C TRP A 101 12.50 5.43 -1.16
N THR A 102 12.84 5.25 0.12
CA THR A 102 14.21 4.91 0.55
C THR A 102 14.60 3.49 0.16
N GLN A 103 13.65 2.56 0.12
CA GLN A 103 13.88 1.16 -0.27
C GLN A 103 13.77 0.91 -1.77
N MET A 104 13.59 1.95 -2.60
CA MET A 104 13.55 1.76 -4.04
C MET A 104 14.87 1.15 -4.54
N PRO A 105 14.81 0.10 -5.37
CA PRO A 105 15.99 -0.59 -5.84
C PRO A 105 16.91 0.37 -6.58
N GLU A 106 18.21 0.07 -6.61
CA GLU A 106 19.16 0.87 -7.37
C GLU A 106 18.76 0.89 -8.85
N PRO A 107 18.68 2.08 -9.47
CA PRO A 107 18.33 2.17 -10.88
C PRO A 107 19.38 1.41 -11.71
N SER A 108 18.94 0.59 -12.67
CA SER A 108 19.82 -0.13 -13.60
C SER A 108 20.86 0.78 -14.25
N ALA A 109 22.02 0.30 -14.69
CA ALA A 109 22.93 1.17 -15.46
C ALA A 109 22.38 1.50 -16.86
N GLN A 110 21.60 0.56 -17.42
CA GLN A 110 21.11 0.64 -18.79
C GLN A 110 19.75 1.33 -18.87
N VAL A 111 19.59 2.16 -19.91
CA VAL A 111 18.31 2.77 -20.30
C VAL A 111 17.43 1.69 -20.93
N ILE A 112 16.20 1.58 -20.44
CA ILE A 112 15.23 0.58 -20.91
C ILE A 112 14.47 1.18 -22.09
N ARG A 113 14.65 0.60 -23.28
CA ARG A 113 14.02 1.07 -24.52
C ARG A 113 12.85 0.20 -24.98
N ASP A 114 12.91 -1.07 -24.59
CA ASP A 114 11.95 -2.09 -24.98
C ASP A 114 10.54 -1.77 -24.41
N PRO A 115 9.53 -1.54 -25.27
CA PRO A 115 8.16 -1.27 -24.83
C PRO A 115 7.49 -2.41 -24.06
N GLU A 116 7.98 -3.65 -24.20
CA GLU A 116 7.52 -4.81 -23.41
C GLU A 116 7.99 -4.73 -21.95
N GLN A 117 9.08 -4.00 -21.70
CA GLN A 117 9.66 -3.78 -20.38
C GLN A 117 9.15 -2.49 -19.72
N TRP A 118 7.91 -2.09 -20.03
CA TRP A 118 7.29 -0.86 -19.52
C TRP A 118 7.36 -0.74 -17.99
N GLY A 119 6.96 -1.79 -17.26
CA GLY A 119 6.98 -1.78 -15.80
C GLY A 119 8.39 -1.56 -15.23
N ALA A 120 9.41 -2.13 -15.87
CA ALA A 120 10.81 -1.91 -15.48
C ALA A 120 11.28 -0.49 -15.80
N ALA A 121 10.83 0.11 -16.92
CA ALA A 121 11.10 1.51 -17.25
C ALA A 121 10.47 2.48 -16.23
N ILE A 122 9.22 2.25 -15.81
CA ILE A 122 8.55 3.04 -14.77
C ILE A 122 9.24 2.88 -13.41
N ALA A 123 9.57 1.65 -13.01
CA ALA A 123 10.31 1.39 -11.78
C ALA A 123 11.66 2.12 -11.77
N ARG A 124 12.37 2.11 -12.90
CA ARG A 124 13.61 2.84 -13.10
C ARG A 124 13.42 4.36 -12.96
N ILE A 125 12.39 4.94 -13.58
CA ILE A 125 12.07 6.37 -13.45
C ILE A 125 11.86 6.74 -11.98
N GLY A 126 11.07 5.94 -11.25
CA GLY A 126 10.86 6.13 -9.83
C GLY A 126 12.16 6.05 -9.02
N SER A 127 13.01 5.04 -9.27
CA SER A 127 14.30 4.89 -8.59
C SER A 127 15.29 6.03 -8.87
N LEU A 128 15.28 6.60 -10.07
CA LEU A 128 16.08 7.77 -10.44
C LEU A 128 15.55 9.03 -9.75
N ALA A 129 14.22 9.24 -9.77
CA ALA A 129 13.57 10.37 -9.10
C ALA A 129 13.80 10.34 -7.58
N ALA A 130 13.72 9.15 -6.95
CA ALA A 130 14.02 8.92 -5.52
C ALA A 130 15.41 9.42 -5.11
N ARG A 131 16.35 9.50 -6.07
CA ARG A 131 17.74 9.92 -5.89
C ARG A 131 18.01 11.30 -6.48
N HIS A 132 16.97 12.07 -6.81
CA HIS A 132 17.06 13.40 -7.43
C HIS A 132 17.84 13.41 -8.77
N ARG A 133 17.91 12.26 -9.46
CA ARG A 133 18.57 12.11 -10.78
C ARG A 133 17.58 12.43 -11.90
N PHE A 134 16.96 13.61 -11.84
CA PHE A 134 15.84 14.00 -12.71
C PHE A 134 16.17 14.03 -14.20
N GLN A 135 17.41 14.40 -14.57
CA GLN A 135 17.82 14.41 -15.96
C GLN A 135 17.83 12.99 -16.56
N GLU A 136 18.38 12.02 -15.83
CA GLU A 136 18.40 10.64 -16.29
C GLU A 136 17.00 10.02 -16.29
N ALA A 137 16.14 10.43 -15.36
CA ALA A 137 14.74 10.03 -15.35
C ALA A 137 14.00 10.57 -16.61
N ASN A 138 14.26 11.83 -16.99
CA ASN A 138 13.78 12.40 -18.25
C ASN A 138 14.30 11.64 -19.47
N ASP A 139 15.59 11.28 -19.48
CA ASP A 139 16.19 10.52 -20.59
C ASP A 139 15.53 9.13 -20.72
N GLN A 140 15.20 8.50 -19.59
CA GLN A 140 14.46 7.24 -19.55
C GLN A 140 13.01 7.39 -20.05
N ILE A 141 12.31 8.47 -19.67
CA ILE A 141 10.97 8.80 -20.18
C ILE A 141 11.03 8.98 -21.70
N ALA A 142 11.98 9.76 -22.20
CA ALA A 142 12.16 10.00 -23.63
C ALA A 142 12.47 8.71 -24.40
N ALA A 143 13.29 7.82 -23.83
CA ALA A 143 13.65 6.55 -24.45
C ALA A 143 12.44 5.63 -24.65
N VAL A 144 11.63 5.40 -23.60
CA VAL A 144 10.50 4.47 -23.68
C VAL A 144 9.34 5.01 -24.51
N THR A 145 9.18 6.34 -24.56
CA THR A 145 8.13 7.00 -25.34
C THR A 145 8.47 7.12 -26.82
N ARG A 146 9.75 7.34 -27.18
CA ARG A 146 10.19 7.43 -28.58
C ARG A 146 10.07 6.10 -29.32
N GLU A 147 10.49 5.01 -28.70
CA GLU A 147 10.50 3.67 -29.32
C GLU A 147 9.09 3.08 -29.48
N SER A 148 8.13 3.56 -28.71
CA SER A 148 6.73 3.09 -28.76
C SER A 148 5.92 3.68 -29.94
N GLY A 149 6.47 4.67 -30.67
CA GLY A 149 5.74 5.43 -31.68
C GLY A 149 4.62 6.32 -31.11
N PRO A 150 4.05 7.24 -31.91
CA PRO A 150 3.03 8.19 -31.45
C PRO A 150 1.68 7.49 -31.31
N THR A 151 1.46 6.81 -30.18
CA THR A 151 0.16 6.21 -29.85
C THR A 151 -0.46 6.93 -28.66
N ALA A 152 -1.68 7.46 -28.83
CA ALA A 152 -2.37 8.25 -27.82
C ALA A 152 -2.45 7.52 -26.46
N TRP A 153 -2.69 6.21 -26.46
CA TRP A 153 -2.79 5.42 -25.23
C TRP A 153 -1.49 5.39 -24.41
N ARG A 154 -0.30 5.51 -25.03
CA ARG A 154 0.98 5.53 -24.33
C ARG A 154 1.18 6.83 -23.54
N TYR A 155 0.74 7.97 -24.08
CA TYR A 155 0.77 9.22 -23.34
C TYR A 155 -0.13 9.16 -22.11
N LYS A 156 -1.33 8.58 -22.26
CA LYS A 156 -2.21 8.36 -21.12
C LYS A 156 -1.59 7.43 -20.07
N GLN A 157 -1.02 6.30 -20.50
CA GLN A 157 -0.38 5.35 -19.60
C GLN A 157 0.77 5.98 -18.83
N MET A 158 1.65 6.72 -19.51
CA MET A 158 2.74 7.47 -18.86
C MET A 158 2.20 8.49 -17.85
N ALA A 159 1.17 9.25 -18.22
CA ALA A 159 0.52 10.18 -17.31
C ALA A 159 -0.02 9.50 -16.05
N ASP A 160 -0.71 8.37 -16.20
CA ASP A 160 -1.30 7.64 -15.07
C ASP A 160 -0.19 7.07 -14.15
N ASP A 161 0.88 6.52 -14.72
CA ASP A 161 2.01 5.96 -13.96
C ASP A 161 2.82 7.04 -13.23
N LEU A 162 3.16 8.15 -13.90
CA LEU A 162 3.85 9.28 -13.28
C LEU A 162 2.97 9.96 -12.23
N GLY A 163 1.67 10.06 -12.48
CA GLY A 163 0.71 10.57 -11.51
C GLY A 163 0.61 9.68 -10.27
N GLY A 164 0.61 8.35 -10.46
CA GLY A 164 0.68 7.38 -9.36
C GLY A 164 1.94 7.54 -8.51
N LEU A 165 3.11 7.66 -9.16
CA LEU A 165 4.37 7.94 -8.48
C LEU A 165 4.33 9.30 -7.75
N ALA A 166 3.80 10.36 -8.36
CA ALA A 166 3.67 11.67 -7.74
C ALA A 166 2.86 11.58 -6.44
N VAL A 167 1.67 10.97 -6.47
CA VAL A 167 0.83 10.81 -5.27
C VAL A 167 1.55 10.02 -4.18
N SER A 168 2.34 9.01 -4.53
CA SER A 168 3.15 8.24 -3.58
C SER A 168 4.29 9.06 -2.98
N ALA A 169 4.91 9.97 -3.76
CA ALA A 169 6.01 10.83 -3.32
C ALA A 169 5.54 12.02 -2.47
N ALA A 170 4.32 12.49 -2.66
CA ALA A 170 3.76 13.69 -2.01
C ALA A 170 3.99 13.77 -0.48
N PRO A 171 3.73 12.72 0.32
CA PRO A 171 3.96 12.79 1.77
C PRO A 171 5.45 12.68 2.15
N PHE A 172 6.33 12.28 1.23
CA PHE A 172 7.76 12.04 1.45
C PHE A 172 8.62 13.25 1.06
N ASP A 173 8.59 13.66 -0.20
CA ASP A 173 9.47 14.66 -0.78
C ASP A 173 8.70 15.56 -1.77
N ARG A 174 8.61 16.85 -1.45
CA ARG A 174 7.88 17.85 -2.23
C ARG A 174 8.50 18.10 -3.61
N GLU A 175 9.82 18.00 -3.74
CA GLU A 175 10.52 18.25 -4.99
C GLU A 175 10.29 17.10 -5.97
N ILE A 176 10.45 15.86 -5.49
CA ILE A 176 10.14 14.64 -6.27
C ILE A 176 8.67 14.66 -6.71
N TYR A 177 7.76 15.00 -5.80
CA TYR A 177 6.34 15.14 -6.09
C TYR A 177 6.08 16.17 -7.20
N ALA A 178 6.59 17.39 -7.06
CA ALA A 178 6.38 18.45 -8.04
C ALA A 178 6.92 18.06 -9.41
N TRP A 179 8.12 17.48 -9.47
CA TRP A 179 8.73 17.02 -10.72
C TRP A 179 7.89 15.94 -11.43
N LEU A 180 7.42 14.92 -10.69
CA LEU A 180 6.58 13.86 -11.25
C LEU A 180 5.20 14.39 -11.68
N ARG A 181 4.59 15.24 -10.85
CA ARG A 181 3.28 15.86 -11.11
C ARG A 181 3.29 16.64 -12.41
N ASP A 182 4.27 17.51 -12.59
CA ASP A 182 4.34 18.39 -13.77
C ASP A 182 4.47 17.55 -15.05
N ARG A 183 5.21 16.43 -15.00
CA ARG A 183 5.39 15.54 -16.16
C ARG A 183 4.12 14.74 -16.44
N ALA A 184 3.44 14.26 -15.40
CA ALA A 184 2.13 13.64 -15.57
C ALA A 184 1.15 14.59 -16.27
N ILE A 185 1.15 15.88 -15.90
CA ILE A 185 0.32 16.92 -16.54
C ILE A 185 0.73 17.15 -18.00
N ASP A 186 2.03 17.23 -18.30
CA ASP A 186 2.54 17.37 -19.68
C ASP A 186 2.05 16.19 -20.57
N PHE A 187 2.10 14.96 -20.05
CA PHE A 187 1.62 13.77 -20.75
C PHE A 187 0.09 13.73 -20.90
N LEU A 188 -0.66 14.18 -19.90
CA LEU A 188 -2.13 14.31 -20.00
C LEU A 188 -2.53 15.29 -21.11
N HIS A 189 -1.83 16.41 -21.22
CA HIS A 189 -2.06 17.38 -22.29
C HIS A 189 -1.65 16.85 -23.66
N SER A 190 -0.52 16.14 -23.73
CA SER A 190 -0.08 15.47 -24.97
C SER A 190 -1.11 14.44 -25.43
N TRP A 191 -1.65 13.63 -24.52
CA TRP A 191 -2.74 12.70 -24.81
C TRP A 191 -4.01 13.40 -25.27
N GLY A 192 -4.44 14.46 -24.56
CA GLY A 192 -5.61 15.25 -24.92
C GLY A 192 -5.51 15.87 -26.32
N SER A 193 -4.29 16.26 -26.74
CA SER A 193 -4.04 16.81 -28.08
C SER A 193 -4.21 15.80 -29.22
N CYS A 194 -4.25 14.49 -28.91
CA CYS A 194 -4.50 13.45 -29.90
C CYS A 194 -5.99 13.28 -30.26
N ALA A 195 -6.90 14.04 -29.62
CA ALA A 195 -8.32 13.98 -29.94
C ALA A 195 -8.57 14.33 -31.41
N THR A 196 -9.33 13.49 -32.11
CA THR A 196 -9.64 13.64 -33.53
C THR A 196 -10.96 14.38 -33.77
N SER A 197 -11.75 14.60 -32.72
CA SER A 197 -13.03 15.31 -32.78
C SER A 197 -13.31 16.12 -31.53
N GLY A 198 -14.23 17.09 -31.62
CA GLY A 198 -14.64 17.90 -30.47
C GLY A 198 -15.34 17.10 -29.36
N GLY A 199 -16.08 16.04 -29.71
CA GLY A 199 -16.71 15.15 -28.73
C GLY A 199 -15.70 14.30 -27.98
N GLU A 200 -14.68 13.79 -28.68
CA GLU A 200 -13.56 13.08 -28.05
C GLU A 200 -12.78 14.02 -27.13
N GLY A 201 -12.43 15.23 -27.58
CA GLY A 201 -11.72 16.21 -26.77
C GLY A 201 -12.45 16.57 -25.47
N ALA A 202 -13.78 16.71 -25.52
CA ALA A 202 -14.60 16.96 -24.32
C ALA A 202 -14.53 15.78 -23.32
N ALA A 203 -14.50 14.54 -23.79
CA ALA A 203 -14.36 13.37 -22.92
C ALA A 203 -12.97 13.31 -22.27
N LEU A 204 -11.89 13.55 -23.03
CA LEU A 204 -10.52 13.56 -22.49
C LEU A 204 -10.34 14.70 -21.47
N ALA A 205 -10.95 15.86 -21.70
CA ALA A 205 -10.89 16.99 -20.77
C ALA A 205 -11.40 16.63 -19.37
N VAL A 206 -12.47 15.82 -19.26
CA VAL A 206 -13.00 15.36 -17.96
C VAL A 206 -11.95 14.56 -17.19
N GLU A 207 -11.19 13.69 -17.87
CA GLU A 207 -10.13 12.90 -17.24
C GLU A 207 -8.93 13.76 -16.82
N ILE A 208 -8.53 14.71 -17.66
CA ILE A 208 -7.46 15.68 -17.35
C ILE A 208 -7.85 16.49 -16.10
N ASP A 209 -9.09 16.97 -16.02
CA ASP A 209 -9.59 17.74 -14.89
C ASP A 209 -9.72 16.89 -13.61
N ALA A 210 -10.00 15.58 -13.73
CA ALA A 210 -9.98 14.68 -12.59
C ALA A 210 -8.58 14.58 -11.97
N TRP A 211 -7.54 14.45 -12.79
CA TRP A 211 -6.15 14.45 -12.34
C TRP A 211 -5.73 15.79 -11.74
N LYS A 212 -6.07 16.91 -12.38
CA LYS A 212 -5.79 18.26 -11.85
C LYS A 212 -6.43 18.49 -10.48
N ARG A 213 -7.69 18.09 -10.31
CA ARG A 213 -8.38 18.17 -9.01
C ARG A 213 -7.69 17.31 -7.96
N ARG A 214 -7.26 16.10 -8.32
CA ARG A 214 -6.53 15.22 -7.41
C ARG A 214 -5.21 15.84 -6.95
N PHE A 215 -4.45 16.47 -7.85
CA PHE A 215 -3.23 17.16 -7.47
C PHE A 215 -3.50 18.41 -6.62
N ALA A 216 -4.52 19.20 -6.95
CA ALA A 216 -4.91 20.36 -6.17
C ALA A 216 -5.29 20.00 -4.71
N GLN A 217 -5.90 18.84 -4.47
CA GLN A 217 -6.19 18.33 -3.11
C GLN A 217 -4.93 17.93 -2.33
N ILE A 218 -3.84 17.60 -3.02
CA ILE A 218 -2.56 17.24 -2.41
C ILE A 218 -1.72 18.50 -2.16
N ASP A 219 -1.84 19.49 -3.03
CA ASP A 219 -1.15 20.78 -2.92
C ASP A 219 -1.69 21.66 -1.78
N SER A 220 -2.98 21.52 -1.41
CA SER A 220 -3.66 22.26 -0.35
C SER A 220 -3.23 21.84 1.06
#